data_AF-A0A7J6U978-F1
#
_entry.id   AF-A0A7J6U978-F1
#
_cell.length_a   1.000
_cell.length_b   1.000
_cell.length_c   1.000
_cell.angle_alpha   90.00
_cell.angle_beta   90.00
_cell.angle_gamma   90.00
#
_symmetry.space_group_name_H-M   'P 1'
#
loop_
_entity.id
_entity.type
_entity.pdbx_description
1 polymer ?
#
loop_
_entity_poly.entity_id
_entity_poly.type
_entity_poly.pdbx_seq_one_letter_code
_entity_poly.pdbx_strand_id
1 'polypeptide(L)'
;RILLLTALSAFRILHPGVAEEDIPACIMVMDDFLLVGEEEYVEALENLLLTVWRLTNFCCPPEKRSTWGDGGPEDAVRWLGARWLWDGFTSKLSLSRPAADKGESDATGPRGASKRSIFRQAGRFVAVSLGVGEALSRAHCDVARALVGTAPTWDSPLGEKEALEAKKHL
;
A
#
# COMPACT_ATOMS: atom_id res chain seq x y z
N ARG A 1 5.57 -16.45 -4.87
CA ARG A 1 7.01 -16.67 -4.54
C ARG A 1 7.75 -17.44 -5.64
N ILE A 2 7.27 -18.59 -6.11
CA ILE A 2 7.93 -19.35 -7.20
C ILE A 2 8.04 -18.52 -8.49
N LEU A 3 6.97 -17.85 -8.90
CA LEU A 3 6.95 -17.02 -10.13
C LEU A 3 7.96 -15.87 -10.09
N LEU A 4 8.11 -15.24 -8.92
CA LEU A 4 9.13 -14.21 -8.70
C LEU A 4 10.55 -14.78 -8.83
N LEU A 5 10.82 -15.95 -8.24
CA LEU A 5 12.12 -16.61 -8.37
C LEU A 5 12.42 -16.98 -9.83
N THR A 6 11.41 -17.42 -10.59
CA THR A 6 11.55 -17.69 -12.02
C THR A 6 11.93 -16.43 -12.79
N ALA A 7 11.23 -15.31 -12.56
CA ALA A 7 11.53 -14.03 -13.22
C ALA A 7 12.93 -13.51 -12.85
N LEU A 8 13.30 -13.57 -11.57
CA LEU A 8 14.64 -13.17 -11.09
C LEU A 8 15.75 -14.06 -11.68
N SER A 9 15.50 -15.37 -11.80
CA SER A 9 16.47 -16.28 -12.41
C SER A 9 16.64 -15.98 -13.90
N ALA A 10 15.53 -15.72 -14.61
CA ALA A 10 15.57 -15.31 -16.01
C ALA A 10 16.30 -13.98 -16.19
N PHE A 11 16.06 -13.01 -15.31
CA PHE A 11 16.75 -11.71 -15.31
C PHE A 11 18.27 -11.89 -15.19
N ARG A 12 18.74 -12.65 -14.21
CA ARG A 12 20.19 -12.91 -14.02
C ARG A 12 20.84 -13.61 -15.22
N ILE A 13 20.11 -14.50 -15.88
CA ILE A 13 20.60 -15.20 -17.09
C ILE A 13 20.70 -14.24 -18.28
N LEU A 14 19.70 -13.38 -18.46
CA LEU A 14 19.64 -12.43 -19.57
C LEU A 14 20.58 -11.22 -19.35
N HIS A 15 20.91 -10.91 -18.10
CA HIS A 15 21.73 -9.78 -17.69
C HIS A 15 22.91 -10.22 -16.80
N PRO A 16 23.85 -11.05 -17.31
CA PRO A 16 24.91 -11.66 -16.50
C PRO A 16 25.98 -10.68 -16.00
N GLY A 17 26.00 -9.44 -16.51
CA GLY A 17 26.95 -8.39 -16.14
C GLY A 17 26.42 -7.40 -15.09
N VAL A 18 25.16 -7.53 -14.67
CA VAL A 18 24.55 -6.66 -13.66
C VAL A 18 25.02 -7.13 -12.28
N ALA A 19 25.52 -6.20 -11.44
CA ALA A 19 25.94 -6.51 -10.08
C ALA A 19 24.71 -6.90 -9.22
N GLU A 20 24.92 -7.68 -8.16
CA GLU A 20 23.80 -8.20 -7.36
C GLU A 20 23.02 -7.08 -6.65
N GLU A 21 23.72 -5.99 -6.30
CA GLU A 21 23.17 -4.75 -5.75
C GLU A 21 22.32 -3.93 -6.73
N ASP A 22 22.54 -4.10 -8.04
CA ASP A 22 21.82 -3.39 -9.10
C ASP A 22 20.58 -4.17 -9.56
N ILE A 23 20.41 -5.41 -9.11
CA ILE A 23 19.21 -6.20 -9.39
C ILE A 23 18.02 -5.54 -8.68
N PRO A 24 16.94 -5.22 -9.40
CA PRO A 24 15.80 -4.55 -8.78
C PRO A 24 15.21 -5.37 -7.65
N ALA A 25 14.96 -4.71 -6.52
CA ALA A 25 14.25 -5.29 -5.40
C ALA A 25 12.78 -5.44 -5.77
N CYS A 26 12.22 -6.63 -5.56
CA CYS A 26 10.79 -6.88 -5.70
C CYS A 26 10.14 -7.05 -4.33
N ILE A 27 9.24 -6.13 -3.99
CA ILE A 27 8.49 -6.12 -2.74
C ILE A 27 7.04 -6.51 -3.07
N MET A 28 6.62 -7.66 -2.55
CA MET A 28 5.24 -8.15 -2.70
C MET A 28 4.41 -7.70 -1.50
N VAL A 29 3.28 -7.02 -1.72
CA VAL A 29 2.36 -6.60 -0.67
C VAL A 29 0.93 -6.97 -1.08
N MET A 30 0.36 -7.99 -0.44
CA MET A 30 -0.96 -8.54 -0.79
C MET A 30 -1.04 -8.91 -2.29
N ASP A 31 -1.92 -8.23 -3.05
CA ASP A 31 -2.14 -8.35 -4.48
C ASP A 31 -1.28 -7.40 -5.33
N ASP A 32 -0.55 -6.48 -4.69
CA ASP A 32 0.37 -5.55 -5.34
C ASP A 32 1.82 -6.06 -5.31
N PHE A 33 2.62 -5.57 -6.25
CA PHE A 33 4.07 -5.70 -6.23
C PHE A 33 4.71 -4.36 -6.56
N LEU A 34 5.86 -4.09 -5.95
CA LEU A 34 6.66 -2.91 -6.19
C LEU A 34 8.05 -3.35 -6.65
N LEU A 35 8.53 -2.75 -7.73
CA LEU A 35 9.90 -2.90 -8.20
C LEU A 35 10.67 -1.63 -7.89
N VAL A 36 11.86 -1.79 -7.34
CA VAL A 36 12.73 -0.68 -6.93
C VAL A 36 14.13 -0.94 -7.45
N GLY A 37 14.68 0.01 -8.21
CA GLY A 37 16.00 -0.08 -8.81
C GLY A 37 16.14 0.94 -9.92
N GLU A 38 17.22 0.80 -10.69
CA GLU A 38 17.42 1.58 -11.92
C GLU A 38 16.32 1.30 -12.94
N GLU A 39 15.89 2.35 -13.66
CA GLU A 39 14.76 2.31 -14.58
C GLU A 39 14.90 1.18 -15.62
N GLU A 40 16.05 1.09 -16.27
CA GLU A 40 16.35 0.05 -17.28
C GLU A 40 16.15 -1.37 -16.73
N TYR A 41 16.63 -1.62 -15.50
CA TYR A 41 16.55 -2.94 -14.89
C TYR A 41 15.16 -3.24 -14.35
N VAL A 42 14.47 -2.23 -13.82
CA VAL A 42 13.07 -2.33 -13.39
C VAL A 42 12.19 -2.71 -14.57
N GLU A 43 12.31 -2.03 -15.71
CA GLU A 43 11.54 -2.35 -16.91
C GLU A 43 11.80 -3.77 -17.42
N ALA A 44 13.08 -4.18 -17.45
CA ALA A 44 13.45 -5.54 -17.85
C ALA A 44 12.85 -6.60 -16.91
N LEU A 45 12.93 -6.42 -15.59
CA LEU A 45 12.35 -7.35 -14.62
C LEU A 45 10.82 -7.33 -14.62
N GLU A 46 10.19 -6.16 -14.79
CA GLU A 46 8.74 -6.01 -14.91
C GLU A 46 8.21 -6.83 -16.08
N ASN A 47 8.82 -6.70 -17.26
CA ASN A 47 8.43 -7.44 -18.46
C ASN A 47 8.52 -8.96 -18.28
N LEU A 48 9.56 -9.43 -17.58
CA LEU A 48 9.70 -10.85 -17.22
C LEU A 48 8.60 -11.29 -16.25
N LEU A 49 8.33 -10.51 -15.21
CA LEU A 49 7.27 -10.80 -14.24
C LEU A 49 5.90 -10.87 -14.90
N LEU A 50 5.55 -9.87 -15.72
CA LEU A 50 4.30 -9.81 -16.46
C LEU A 50 4.15 -11.01 -17.41
N THR A 51 5.25 -11.43 -18.05
CA THR A 51 5.26 -12.62 -18.92
C THR A 51 4.98 -13.89 -18.13
N VAL A 52 5.71 -14.09 -17.02
CA VAL A 52 5.53 -15.26 -16.15
C VAL A 52 4.12 -15.30 -15.57
N TRP A 53 3.59 -14.17 -15.12
CA TRP A 53 2.24 -14.07 -14.58
C TRP A 53 1.17 -14.39 -15.61
N ARG A 54 1.29 -13.84 -16.82
CA ARG A 54 0.36 -14.12 -17.92
C ARG A 54 0.31 -15.62 -18.24
N LEU A 55 1.45 -16.32 -18.21
CA LEU A 55 1.50 -17.77 -18.42
C LEU A 55 0.79 -18.56 -17.31
N THR A 56 0.61 -17.96 -16.13
CA THR A 56 -0.11 -18.54 -14.99
C THR A 56 -1.53 -18.01 -14.80
N ASN A 57 -2.09 -17.33 -15.81
CA ASN A 57 -3.41 -16.67 -15.75
C ASN A 57 -3.53 -15.57 -14.67
N PHE A 58 -2.41 -15.03 -14.19
CA PHE A 58 -2.41 -13.82 -13.37
C PHE A 58 -2.27 -12.60 -14.29
N CYS A 59 -3.22 -11.67 -14.22
CA CYS A 59 -3.25 -10.50 -15.09
C CYS A 59 -3.03 -9.23 -14.28
N CYS A 60 -2.02 -8.43 -14.64
CA CYS A 60 -1.78 -7.10 -14.12
C CYS A 60 -2.12 -6.05 -15.20
N PRO A 61 -3.33 -5.46 -15.16
CA PRO A 61 -3.78 -4.54 -16.19
C PRO A 61 -2.87 -3.30 -16.27
N PRO A 62 -2.47 -2.85 -17.48
CA PRO A 62 -1.62 -1.66 -17.66
C PRO A 62 -2.16 -0.41 -16.94
N GLU A 63 -3.47 -0.21 -16.95
CA GLU A 63 -4.15 0.95 -16.37
C GLU A 63 -4.07 1.01 -14.83
N LYS A 64 -3.69 -0.09 -14.18
CA LYS A 64 -3.48 -0.14 -12.72
C LYS A 64 -2.02 0.04 -12.32
N ARG A 65 -1.10 0.07 -13.28
CA ARG A 65 0.33 0.25 -13.00
C ARG A 65 0.64 1.72 -12.76
N SER A 66 1.66 1.99 -11.98
CA SER A 66 2.09 3.34 -11.68
C SER A 66 3.59 3.37 -11.47
N THR A 67 4.24 4.34 -12.10
CA THR A 67 5.70 4.58 -11.99
C THR A 67 5.93 5.73 -11.04
N TRP A 68 6.85 5.57 -10.09
CA TRP A 68 7.13 6.57 -9.07
C TRP A 68 8.51 7.15 -9.37
N GLY A 69 8.54 8.33 -9.95
CA GLY A 69 9.78 9.07 -10.21
C GLY A 69 10.20 9.91 -9.01
N ASP A 70 11.32 10.61 -9.17
CA ASP A 70 11.84 11.66 -8.28
C ASP A 70 11.01 12.96 -8.30
N GLY A 71 9.79 12.88 -8.82
CA GLY A 71 8.85 13.97 -8.93
C GLY A 71 8.55 14.64 -7.59
N GLY A 72 8.10 15.89 -7.65
CA GLY A 72 7.74 16.64 -6.46
C GLY A 72 6.52 16.06 -5.74
N PRO A 73 6.07 16.63 -4.61
CA PRO A 73 4.89 16.18 -3.87
C PRO A 73 3.60 16.06 -4.71
N GLU A 74 3.53 16.78 -5.82
CA GLU A 74 2.48 16.67 -6.85
C GLU A 74 2.39 15.28 -7.52
N ASP A 75 3.53 14.60 -7.66
CA ASP A 75 3.65 13.30 -8.32
C ASP A 75 3.41 12.12 -7.37
N ALA A 76 2.93 12.40 -6.16
CA ALA A 76 2.66 11.37 -5.16
C ALA A 76 1.52 10.43 -5.60
N VAL A 77 1.84 9.15 -5.74
CA VAL A 77 0.96 8.08 -6.21
C VAL A 77 0.20 7.46 -5.04
N ARG A 78 -1.07 7.11 -5.27
CA ARG A 78 -1.90 6.46 -4.25
C ARG A 78 -1.61 4.97 -4.17
N TRP A 79 -1.17 4.49 -3.02
CA TRP A 79 -0.94 3.07 -2.74
C TRP A 79 -1.26 2.74 -1.28
N LEU A 80 -1.86 1.58 -1.00
CA LEU A 80 -2.27 1.15 0.35
C LEU A 80 -3.07 2.21 1.15
N GLY A 81 -3.91 2.99 0.46
CA GLY A 81 -4.74 4.03 1.10
C GLY A 81 -4.03 5.35 1.42
N ALA A 82 -2.74 5.48 1.16
CA ALA A 82 -1.97 6.72 1.35
C ALA A 82 -1.35 7.21 0.02
N ARG A 83 -0.85 8.45 0.01
CA ARG A 83 -0.06 8.97 -1.12
C ARG A 83 1.42 8.79 -0.79
N TRP A 84 2.14 8.14 -1.69
CA TRP A 84 3.55 7.82 -1.57
C TRP A 84 4.34 8.61 -2.59
N LEU A 85 5.54 9.00 -2.17
CA LEU A 85 6.53 9.69 -2.96
C LEU A 85 7.80 8.85 -2.92
N TRP A 86 8.45 8.67 -4.07
CA TRP A 86 9.81 8.16 -4.09
C TRP A 86 10.78 9.33 -3.86
N ASP A 87 11.52 9.29 -2.76
CA ASP A 87 12.58 10.25 -2.51
C ASP A 87 13.86 9.74 -3.18
N GLY A 88 14.19 10.32 -4.34
CA GLY A 88 15.39 9.97 -5.10
C GLY A 88 16.70 10.28 -4.38
N PHE A 89 16.71 11.22 -3.42
CA PHE A 89 17.91 11.55 -2.65
C PHE A 89 18.19 10.52 -1.55
N THR A 90 17.15 10.01 -0.90
CA THR A 90 17.29 9.01 0.16
C THR A 90 17.06 7.57 -0.31
N SER A 91 16.68 7.38 -1.58
CA SER A 91 16.25 6.11 -2.18
C SER A 91 15.20 5.39 -1.32
N LYS A 92 14.23 6.15 -0.81
CA LYS A 92 13.21 5.67 0.12
C LYS A 92 11.82 6.11 -0.27
N LEU A 93 10.86 5.29 0.12
CA LEU A 93 9.46 5.65 0.09
C LEU A 93 9.08 6.55 1.25
N SER A 94 8.60 7.72 0.89
CA SER A 94 8.12 8.73 1.82
C SER A 94 6.61 8.90 1.68
N LEU A 95 5.93 9.04 2.80
CA LEU A 95 4.50 9.36 2.81
C LEU A 95 4.33 10.85 2.50
N SER A 96 3.63 11.15 1.40
CA SER A 96 3.22 12.52 1.08
C SER A 96 1.98 12.86 1.90
N ARG A 97 2.10 13.87 2.75
CA ARG A 97 0.94 14.45 3.43
C ARG A 97 0.07 15.14 2.38
N PRO A 98 -1.25 14.90 2.35
CA PRO A 98 -2.14 15.74 1.57
C PRO A 98 -1.90 17.19 1.97
N ALA A 99 -1.53 18.04 1.02
CA ALA A 99 -1.47 19.47 1.26
C ALA A 99 -2.84 19.89 1.78
N ALA A 100 -2.88 20.56 2.94
CA ALA A 100 -4.12 21.05 3.53
C ALA A 100 -4.87 21.99 2.57
N ASP A 101 -4.16 22.57 1.61
CA ASP A 101 -4.59 23.79 0.92
C ASP A 101 -4.80 23.68 -0.60
N LYS A 102 -4.88 22.48 -1.20
CA LYS A 102 -5.21 22.39 -2.63
C LYS A 102 -6.22 21.27 -2.94
N GLY A 103 -7.51 21.61 -2.88
CA GLY A 103 -8.47 21.03 -3.83
C GLY A 103 -9.72 20.30 -3.30
N GLU A 104 -10.03 20.31 -2.01
CA GLU A 104 -11.44 20.19 -1.57
C GLU A 104 -11.70 21.37 -0.64
N SER A 105 -11.82 22.55 -1.26
CA SER A 105 -12.34 23.74 -0.61
C SER A 105 -13.79 23.47 -0.19
N ASP A 106 -14.00 22.95 1.01
CA ASP A 106 -15.03 23.59 1.84
C ASP A 106 -14.45 24.98 2.13
N ALA A 107 -14.89 25.96 1.33
CA ALA A 107 -14.45 27.36 1.30
C ALA A 107 -14.81 28.14 2.58
N THR A 108 -14.85 27.46 3.70
CA THR A 108 -15.01 28.01 5.03
C THR A 108 -13.77 27.58 5.78
N GLY A 109 -13.00 28.54 6.30
CA GLY A 109 -11.95 28.25 7.27
C GLY A 109 -12.50 27.46 8.49
N PRO A 110 -11.79 27.42 9.63
CA PRO A 110 -12.19 26.60 10.80
C PRO A 110 -13.61 26.85 11.36
N ARG A 111 -14.36 27.82 10.81
CA ARG A 111 -15.75 28.15 11.12
C ARG A 111 -16.83 27.44 10.28
N GLY A 112 -16.50 26.51 9.38
CA GLY A 112 -17.52 25.75 8.62
C GLY A 112 -17.24 24.26 8.41
N ALA A 113 -16.21 23.72 9.08
CA ALA A 113 -15.91 22.30 8.99
C ALA A 113 -17.03 21.46 9.63
N SER A 114 -17.67 20.61 8.83
CA SER A 114 -18.64 19.65 9.35
C SER A 114 -17.93 18.54 10.11
N LYS A 115 -18.64 17.89 11.06
CA LYS A 115 -18.13 16.69 11.74
C LYS A 115 -17.65 15.65 10.71
N ARG A 116 -18.35 15.50 9.58
CA ARG A 116 -17.95 14.58 8.50
C ARG A 116 -16.64 14.98 7.81
N SER A 117 -16.38 16.27 7.55
CA SER A 117 -15.10 16.71 6.96
C SER A 117 -13.93 16.54 7.93
N ILE A 118 -14.17 16.80 9.22
CA ILE A 118 -13.18 16.57 10.29
C ILE A 118 -12.85 15.07 10.43
N PHE A 119 -13.86 14.18 10.44
CA PHE A 119 -13.63 12.72 10.49
C PHE A 119 -12.94 12.19 9.22
N ARG A 120 -13.26 12.73 8.03
CA ARG A 120 -12.58 12.39 6.78
C ARG A 120 -11.11 12.83 6.80
N GLN A 121 -10.82 14.04 7.29
CA GLN A 121 -9.45 14.53 7.43
C GLN A 121 -8.68 13.78 8.52
N ALA A 122 -9.32 13.45 9.65
CA ALA A 122 -8.74 12.60 10.69
C ALA A 122 -8.39 11.21 10.15
N GLY A 123 -9.27 10.57 9.38
CA GLY A 123 -8.98 9.29 8.71
C GLY A 123 -7.79 9.39 7.73
N ARG A 124 -7.67 10.50 6.99
CA ARG A 124 -6.52 10.78 6.12
C ARG A 124 -5.22 10.99 6.92
N PHE A 125 -5.28 11.70 8.05
CA PHE A 125 -4.12 11.96 8.91
C PHE A 125 -3.64 10.69 9.65
N VAL A 126 -4.59 9.87 10.09
CA VAL A 126 -4.41 8.55 10.70
C VAL A 126 -3.76 7.55 9.72
N ALA A 127 -4.12 7.61 8.44
CA ALA A 127 -3.52 6.80 7.39
C ALA A 127 -2.07 7.22 7.06
N VAL A 128 -1.75 8.50 7.21
CA VAL A 128 -0.43 9.08 6.84
C VAL A 128 0.60 8.99 7.98
N SER A 129 0.17 8.83 9.22
CA SER A 129 1.07 9.02 10.36
C SER A 129 1.73 7.75 10.91
N LEU A 130 1.28 6.53 10.57
CA LEU A 130 1.43 5.39 11.52
C LEU A 130 1.96 4.04 10.97
N GLY A 131 2.54 3.99 9.76
CA GLY A 131 3.31 2.83 9.30
C GLY A 131 2.57 1.48 9.19
N VAL A 132 3.26 0.46 8.67
CA VAL A 132 2.67 -0.86 8.32
C VAL A 132 2.19 -1.64 9.56
N GLY A 133 2.91 -1.54 10.68
CA GLY A 133 2.56 -2.27 11.91
C GLY A 133 1.26 -1.80 12.55
N GLU A 134 0.94 -0.52 12.45
CA GLU A 134 -0.29 0.03 13.04
C GLU A 134 -1.49 -0.08 12.10
N ALA A 135 -1.26 -0.06 10.79
CA ALA A 135 -2.29 -0.44 9.81
C ALA A 135 -2.77 -1.88 10.04
N LEU A 136 -1.85 -2.81 10.30
CA LEU A 136 -2.19 -4.17 10.74
C LEU A 136 -2.96 -4.16 12.06
N SER A 137 -2.47 -3.44 13.07
CA SER A 137 -3.12 -3.37 14.38
C SER A 137 -4.56 -2.81 14.29
N ARG A 138 -4.81 -1.86 13.38
CA ARG A 138 -6.16 -1.34 13.09
C ARG A 138 -7.04 -2.34 12.36
N ALA A 139 -6.52 -3.06 11.37
CA ALA A 139 -7.28 -4.12 10.70
C ALA A 139 -7.72 -5.20 11.70
N HIS A 140 -6.83 -5.58 12.61
CA HIS A 140 -7.14 -6.47 13.72
C HIS A 140 -8.23 -5.91 14.65
N CYS A 141 -8.12 -4.62 15.04
CA CYS A 141 -9.14 -3.96 15.86
C CYS A 141 -10.49 -3.79 15.16
N ASP A 142 -10.52 -3.55 13.84
CA ASP A 142 -11.75 -3.37 13.07
C ASP A 142 -12.46 -4.70 12.83
N VAL A 143 -11.72 -5.79 12.62
CA VAL A 143 -12.30 -7.15 12.61
C VAL A 143 -12.89 -7.50 13.97
N ALA A 144 -12.17 -7.23 15.06
CA ALA A 144 -12.69 -7.42 16.41
C ALA A 144 -13.95 -6.57 16.65
N ARG A 145 -13.96 -5.30 16.22
CA ARG A 145 -15.11 -4.39 16.36
C ARG A 145 -16.31 -4.81 15.53
N ALA A 146 -16.11 -5.38 14.33
CA ALA A 146 -17.18 -5.93 13.51
C ALA A 146 -17.81 -7.19 14.15
N LEU A 147 -16.98 -8.06 14.75
CA LEU A 147 -17.45 -9.24 15.48
C LEU A 147 -18.26 -8.84 16.73
N VAL A 148 -17.77 -7.87 17.51
CA VAL A 148 -18.48 -7.35 18.70
C VAL A 148 -19.72 -6.53 18.34
N GLY A 149 -19.77 -5.90 17.16
CA GLY A 149 -20.92 -5.14 16.68
C GLY A 149 -22.19 -5.97 16.45
N THR A 150 -22.09 -7.30 16.51
CA THR A 150 -23.25 -8.21 16.50
C THR A 150 -23.92 -8.33 17.87
N ALA A 151 -23.29 -7.85 18.94
CA ALA A 151 -23.83 -7.87 20.28
C ALA A 151 -24.94 -6.81 20.45
N PRO A 152 -26.08 -7.14 21.10
CA PRO A 152 -27.22 -6.24 21.22
C PRO A 152 -26.96 -5.04 22.13
N THR A 153 -26.03 -5.16 23.08
CA THR A 153 -25.60 -4.05 23.94
C THR A 153 -24.11 -4.13 24.24
N TRP A 154 -23.54 -3.02 24.72
CA TRP A 154 -22.10 -2.88 25.02
C TRP A 154 -21.60 -3.85 26.11
N ASP A 155 -22.47 -4.27 27.03
CA ASP A 155 -22.14 -5.17 28.13
C ASP A 155 -22.62 -6.61 27.89
N SER A 156 -23.19 -6.89 26.70
CA SER A 156 -23.65 -8.24 26.38
C SER A 156 -22.47 -9.19 26.15
N PRO A 157 -22.48 -10.39 26.74
CA PRO A 157 -21.48 -11.38 26.44
C PRO A 157 -21.55 -11.76 24.95
N LEU A 158 -20.38 -11.90 24.33
CA LEU A 158 -20.29 -12.41 22.96
C LEU A 158 -20.72 -13.87 22.92
N GLY A 159 -21.31 -14.29 21.81
CA GLY A 159 -21.53 -15.71 21.55
C GLY A 159 -20.19 -16.46 21.51
N GLU A 160 -20.23 -17.75 21.86
CA GLU A 160 -19.03 -18.57 22.03
C GLU A 160 -18.17 -18.64 20.75
N LYS A 161 -18.81 -18.60 19.59
CA LYS A 161 -18.16 -18.59 18.28
C LYS A 161 -17.48 -17.25 17.98
N GLU A 162 -18.18 -16.14 18.21
CA GLU A 162 -17.69 -14.78 17.99
C GLU A 162 -16.53 -14.45 18.96
N ALA A 163 -16.60 -14.94 20.20
CA ALA A 163 -15.54 -14.80 21.19
C ALA A 163 -14.26 -15.56 20.79
N LEU A 164 -14.39 -16.78 20.27
CA LEU A 164 -13.27 -17.59 19.80
C LEU A 164 -12.60 -16.97 18.58
N GLU A 165 -13.38 -16.35 17.70
CA GLU A 165 -12.91 -15.68 16.49
C GLU A 165 -12.22 -14.34 16.82
N ALA A 166 -12.80 -13.53 17.72
CA ALA A 166 -12.19 -12.29 18.21
C ALA A 166 -10.84 -12.52 18.89
N LYS A 167 -10.66 -13.63 19.61
CA LYS A 167 -9.41 -14.00 20.28
C LYS A 167 -8.23 -14.25 19.33
N LYS A 168 -8.47 -14.51 18.04
CA LYS A 168 -7.42 -14.65 17.02
C LYS A 168 -6.86 -13.31 16.54
N HIS A 169 -7.55 -12.23 16.86
CA HIS A 169 -7.24 -10.88 16.40
C HIS A 169 -6.81 -9.93 17.53
N LEU A 170 -6.75 -10.44 18.77
CA LEU A 170 -6.21 -9.80 19.96
C LEU A 170 -4.86 -10.46 20.34
#